data_AF-A0A8J0PIU7-F1
#
_entry.id   AF-A0A8J0PIU7-F1
#
_cell.length_a   1.000
_cell.length_b   1.000
_cell.length_c   1.000
_cell.angle_alpha   90.00
_cell.angle_beta   90.00
_cell.angle_gamma   90.00
#
_symmetry.space_group_name_H-M   'P 1'
#
loop_
_entity.id
_entity.type
_entity.pdbx_description
1 polymer ?
#
loop_
_entity_poly.entity_id
_entity_poly.type
_entity_poly.pdbx_seq_one_letter_code
_entity_poly.pdbx_strand_id
1 'polypeptide(L)'
;MGVWELSVYVSVLLLALSGSPVLGSLRNVTADVFGSESYGKVAAFGDFNADKQTDMFIIRSGNELWIFLADLKGTPYFHPNVKLSLKSEDVVITSVVPGDYDGDSQMDVLLTTIPKDKVNTDVPLTAVIYWGLNQTLNVNSKTRLNNTYLDEPLIIDFNGDLIPDIFGVTGEGAKPLITYGGGNLSVTTTLNTKNKMFIPHSHAFVDLTTDFTADLFLTTVSGASEIQFETWENKGGNFTESTLIIQKPKDVKIVGQSVFADFGILNFTGWL
;
A
#
# COMPACT_ATOMS: atom_id res chain seq x y z
N MET A 1 -34.59 -74.75 -13.89
CA MET A 1 -33.98 -74.33 -15.18
C MET A 1 -34.12 -72.82 -15.29
N GLY A 2 -33.06 -72.11 -15.65
CA GLY A 2 -33.06 -70.65 -15.83
C GLY A 2 -32.57 -69.90 -14.57
N VAL A 3 -31.26 -69.81 -14.29
CA VAL A 3 -30.24 -68.94 -14.91
C VAL A 3 -30.40 -67.50 -14.40
N TRP A 4 -29.65 -67.13 -13.34
CA TRP A 4 -28.48 -66.22 -13.41
C TRP A 4 -28.80 -64.94 -14.18
N GLU A 5 -29.04 -63.80 -13.52
CA GLU A 5 -28.72 -62.43 -13.99
C GLU A 5 -29.14 -61.39 -12.93
N LEU A 6 -28.58 -61.44 -11.71
CA LEU A 6 -28.85 -60.40 -10.70
C LEU A 6 -27.59 -59.90 -9.98
N SER A 7 -26.46 -59.84 -10.71
CA SER A 7 -25.20 -59.33 -10.15
C SER A 7 -24.41 -58.38 -11.05
N VAL A 8 -25.00 -57.86 -12.14
CA VAL A 8 -24.30 -56.96 -13.07
C VAL A 8 -24.76 -55.50 -12.99
N TYR A 9 -25.97 -55.21 -12.49
CA TYR A 9 -26.49 -53.84 -12.49
C TYR A 9 -26.09 -52.98 -11.27
N VAL A 10 -25.72 -53.58 -10.13
CA VAL A 10 -25.33 -52.80 -8.94
C VAL A 10 -23.88 -52.30 -9.02
N SER A 11 -23.01 -53.01 -9.77
CA SER A 11 -21.61 -52.60 -9.94
C SER A 11 -21.42 -51.45 -10.95
N VAL A 12 -22.36 -51.24 -11.88
CA VAL A 12 -22.28 -50.13 -12.85
C VAL A 12 -22.76 -48.81 -12.26
N LEU A 13 -23.68 -48.83 -11.27
CA LEU A 13 -24.16 -47.60 -10.62
C LEU A 13 -23.15 -47.04 -9.58
N LEU A 14 -22.32 -47.89 -8.99
CA LEU A 14 -21.27 -47.50 -8.05
C LEU A 14 -20.00 -46.96 -8.73
N LEU A 15 -19.81 -47.21 -10.03
CA LEU A 15 -18.75 -46.61 -10.85
C LEU A 15 -19.15 -45.26 -11.47
N ALA A 16 -20.43 -44.91 -11.49
CA ALA A 16 -20.91 -43.59 -11.95
C ALA A 16 -20.80 -42.49 -10.87
N LEU A 17 -20.44 -42.86 -9.63
CA LEU A 17 -20.10 -41.94 -8.54
C LEU A 17 -18.59 -41.93 -8.27
N SER A 18 -17.76 -42.30 -9.24
CA SER A 18 -16.35 -41.88 -9.23
C SER A 18 -16.36 -40.36 -9.31
N GLY A 19 -16.17 -39.71 -8.17
CA GLY A 19 -16.20 -38.25 -8.05
C GLY A 19 -15.44 -37.63 -9.21
N SER A 20 -16.13 -36.78 -9.98
CA SER A 20 -15.44 -35.89 -10.89
C SER A 20 -14.35 -35.22 -10.06
N PRO A 21 -13.06 -35.44 -10.36
CA PRO A 21 -12.06 -34.57 -9.77
C PRO A 21 -12.52 -33.17 -10.16
N VAL A 22 -12.72 -32.30 -9.16
CA VAL A 22 -12.82 -30.87 -9.44
C VAL A 22 -11.47 -30.52 -10.05
N LEU A 23 -11.35 -30.68 -11.36
CA LEU A 23 -10.25 -30.20 -12.16
C LEU A 23 -10.44 -28.70 -12.13
N GLY A 24 -9.94 -28.07 -11.08
CA GLY A 24 -9.78 -26.63 -11.02
C GLY A 24 -8.86 -26.25 -12.18
N SER A 25 -9.46 -25.89 -13.31
CA SER A 25 -8.71 -25.39 -14.44
C SER A 25 -8.26 -23.98 -14.08
N LEU A 26 -6.96 -23.77 -13.93
CA LEU A 26 -6.40 -22.42 -13.87
C LEU A 26 -6.71 -21.75 -15.21
N ARG A 27 -7.51 -20.68 -15.19
CA ARG A 27 -7.86 -19.89 -16.36
C ARG A 27 -6.96 -18.66 -16.40
N ASN A 28 -6.27 -18.46 -17.51
CA ASN A 28 -5.61 -17.18 -17.76
C ASN A 28 -6.69 -16.13 -18.04
N VAL A 29 -6.81 -15.15 -17.14
CA VAL A 29 -7.76 -14.04 -17.25
C VAL A 29 -7.10 -12.73 -17.65
N THR A 30 -5.79 -12.72 -17.96
CA THR A 30 -5.04 -11.49 -18.24
C THR A 30 -5.66 -10.66 -19.37
N ALA A 31 -6.12 -11.31 -20.45
CA ALA A 31 -6.77 -10.62 -21.57
C ALA A 31 -8.16 -10.07 -21.19
N ASP A 32 -8.92 -10.78 -20.36
CA ASP A 32 -10.22 -10.31 -19.86
C ASP A 32 -10.05 -9.13 -18.89
N VAL A 33 -8.96 -9.10 -18.14
CA VAL A 33 -8.71 -8.05 -17.14
C VAL A 33 -8.07 -6.81 -17.77
N PHE A 34 -7.08 -6.98 -18.66
CA PHE A 34 -6.24 -5.89 -19.15
C PHE A 34 -6.24 -5.73 -20.67
N GLY A 35 -6.86 -6.64 -21.43
CA GLY A 35 -6.77 -6.66 -22.88
C GLY A 35 -5.31 -6.75 -23.35
N SER A 36 -4.92 -5.86 -24.27
CA SER A 36 -3.54 -5.73 -24.76
C SER A 36 -2.62 -4.92 -23.84
N GLU A 37 -3.13 -4.36 -22.74
CA GLU A 37 -2.44 -3.38 -21.91
C GLU A 37 -1.82 -3.99 -20.63
N SER A 38 -1.58 -5.30 -20.65
CA SER A 38 -1.14 -6.15 -19.51
C SER A 38 0.35 -6.02 -19.13
N TYR A 39 0.93 -4.81 -19.20
CA TYR A 39 2.34 -4.59 -18.89
C TYR A 39 2.57 -3.36 -18.00
N GLY A 40 3.63 -3.44 -17.19
CA GLY A 40 3.99 -2.46 -16.16
C GLY A 40 4.05 -3.10 -14.78
N LYS A 41 4.35 -2.28 -13.77
CA LYS A 41 4.34 -2.67 -12.36
C LYS A 41 3.12 -2.03 -11.68
N VAL A 42 2.25 -2.84 -11.07
CA VAL A 42 1.19 -2.33 -10.20
C VAL A 42 1.85 -1.66 -9.00
N ALA A 43 1.52 -0.39 -8.77
CA ALA A 43 2.11 0.43 -7.72
C ALA A 43 1.11 0.77 -6.62
N ALA A 44 -0.16 1.02 -6.97
CA ALA A 44 -1.21 1.29 -6.01
C ALA A 44 -2.60 0.94 -6.56
N PHE A 45 -3.58 0.99 -5.66
CA PHE A 45 -5.00 0.90 -5.94
C PHE A 45 -5.70 2.11 -5.32
N GLY A 46 -6.80 2.57 -5.91
CA GLY A 46 -7.60 3.70 -5.40
C GLY A 46 -8.88 3.88 -6.21
N ASP A 47 -9.73 4.83 -5.84
CA ASP A 47 -10.91 5.23 -6.62
C ASP A 47 -10.65 6.61 -7.21
N PHE A 48 -9.99 6.66 -8.37
CA PHE A 48 -9.43 7.90 -8.91
C PHE A 48 -10.51 8.80 -9.50
N ASN A 49 -11.56 8.21 -10.08
CA ASN A 49 -12.66 8.94 -10.70
C ASN A 49 -13.91 9.07 -9.79
N ALA A 50 -13.83 8.64 -8.54
CA ALA A 50 -14.89 8.67 -7.54
C ALA A 50 -16.16 7.90 -7.95
N ASP A 51 -16.00 6.80 -8.71
CA ASP A 51 -17.10 5.95 -9.17
C ASP A 51 -17.36 4.73 -8.28
N LYS A 52 -16.59 4.59 -7.19
CA LYS A 52 -16.61 3.50 -6.19
C LYS A 52 -16.04 2.17 -6.69
N GLN A 53 -15.45 2.13 -7.88
CA GLN A 53 -14.69 0.99 -8.36
C GLN A 53 -13.20 1.18 -8.05
N THR A 54 -12.50 0.09 -7.76
CA THR A 54 -11.08 0.15 -7.46
C THR A 54 -10.27 0.18 -8.74
N ASP A 55 -9.72 1.34 -9.06
CA ASP A 55 -8.79 1.62 -10.14
C ASP A 55 -7.37 1.16 -9.79
N MET A 56 -6.51 1.07 -10.82
CA MET A 56 -5.12 0.65 -10.69
C MET A 56 -4.14 1.71 -11.14
N PHE A 57 -3.09 1.90 -10.35
CA PHE A 57 -1.97 2.79 -10.66
C PHE A 57 -0.78 1.94 -11.10
N ILE A 58 -0.33 2.12 -12.35
CA ILE A 58 0.68 1.30 -13.01
C ILE A 58 1.88 2.15 -13.37
N ILE A 59 3.07 1.75 -12.90
CA ILE A 59 4.34 2.34 -13.35
C ILE A 59 4.79 1.61 -14.62
N ARG A 60 5.06 2.37 -15.69
CA ARG A 60 5.64 1.88 -16.95
C ARG A 60 6.98 2.57 -17.20
N SER A 61 7.95 1.81 -17.71
CA SER A 61 9.31 2.30 -18.03
C SER A 61 10.06 2.98 -16.87
N GLY A 62 9.58 2.81 -15.63
CA GLY A 62 10.11 3.44 -14.42
C GLY A 62 9.77 4.93 -14.24
N ASN A 63 9.21 5.62 -15.23
CA ASN A 63 8.99 7.07 -15.17
C ASN A 63 7.67 7.54 -15.80
N GLU A 64 6.77 6.61 -16.12
CA GLU A 64 5.40 6.91 -16.51
C GLU A 64 4.46 6.31 -15.48
N LEU A 65 3.56 7.11 -14.94
CA LEU A 65 2.41 6.64 -14.18
C LEU A 65 1.20 6.58 -15.12
N TRP A 66 0.56 5.42 -15.15
CA TRP A 66 -0.70 5.19 -15.85
C TRP A 66 -1.79 4.84 -14.84
N ILE A 67 -2.96 5.44 -14.96
CA ILE A 67 -4.13 5.10 -14.14
C ILE A 67 -5.12 4.36 -15.03
N PHE A 68 -5.43 3.14 -14.62
CA PHE A 68 -6.35 2.23 -15.27
C PHE A 68 -7.66 2.28 -14.52
N LEU A 69 -8.72 2.78 -15.16
CA LEU A 69 -10.04 2.85 -14.56
C LEU A 69 -10.72 1.49 -14.65
N ALA A 70 -11.40 1.09 -13.59
CA ALA A 70 -12.20 -0.12 -13.57
C ALA A 70 -13.55 0.08 -14.29
N ASP A 71 -13.97 -0.93 -15.06
CA ASP A 71 -15.30 -1.03 -15.63
C ASP A 71 -15.87 -2.44 -15.43
N LEU A 72 -16.63 -2.64 -14.35
CA LEU A 72 -17.31 -3.90 -14.04
C LEU A 72 -18.35 -4.32 -15.09
N LYS A 73 -18.73 -3.43 -16.02
CA LYS A 73 -19.74 -3.70 -17.05
C LYS A 73 -19.10 -4.13 -18.38
N GLY A 74 -17.80 -3.93 -18.54
CA GLY A 74 -17.06 -4.13 -19.79
C GLY A 74 -15.98 -5.20 -19.70
N THR A 75 -15.53 -5.65 -20.87
CA THR A 75 -14.27 -6.40 -21.03
C THR A 75 -13.43 -5.69 -22.09
N PRO A 76 -12.15 -5.35 -21.83
CA PRO A 76 -11.39 -5.69 -20.61
C PRO A 76 -11.86 -4.92 -19.36
N TYR A 77 -11.65 -5.49 -18.17
CA TYR A 77 -12.10 -4.91 -16.90
C TYR A 77 -11.41 -3.57 -16.56
N PHE A 78 -10.16 -3.41 -16.96
CA PHE A 78 -9.40 -2.18 -16.73
C PHE A 78 -9.05 -1.48 -18.04
N HIS A 79 -9.23 -0.16 -18.05
CA HIS A 79 -8.95 0.69 -19.20
C HIS A 79 -7.93 1.78 -18.85
N PRO A 80 -6.76 1.84 -19.52
CA PRO A 80 -5.84 2.96 -19.33
C PRO A 80 -6.52 4.27 -19.70
N ASN A 81 -6.51 5.24 -18.78
CA ASN A 81 -7.20 6.52 -18.97
C ASN A 81 -6.25 7.71 -18.78
N VAL A 82 -5.60 7.80 -17.62
CA VAL A 82 -4.72 8.93 -17.29
C VAL A 82 -3.27 8.51 -17.44
N LYS A 83 -2.45 9.42 -17.99
CA LYS A 83 -1.01 9.23 -18.14
C LYS A 83 -0.26 10.46 -17.63
N LEU A 84 0.58 10.26 -16.63
CA LEU A 84 1.57 11.22 -16.17
C LEU A 84 2.97 10.75 -16.57
N SER A 85 3.70 11.56 -17.34
CA SER A 85 5.02 11.22 -17.87
C SER A 85 6.11 12.11 -17.29
N LEU A 86 7.05 11.52 -16.56
CA LEU A 86 8.20 12.18 -15.93
C LEU A 86 9.49 12.03 -16.76
N LYS A 87 9.37 11.68 -18.05
CA LYS A 87 10.52 11.45 -18.94
C LYS A 87 11.48 12.63 -19.04
N SER A 88 11.00 13.87 -18.91
CA SER A 88 11.82 15.08 -18.95
C SER A 88 12.49 15.43 -17.62
N GLU A 89 12.18 14.71 -16.54
CA GLU A 89 12.69 15.00 -15.20
C GLU A 89 13.92 14.16 -14.83
N ASP A 90 14.33 13.21 -15.69
CA ASP A 90 15.46 12.29 -15.45
C ASP A 90 15.40 11.55 -14.10
N VAL A 91 14.18 11.21 -13.67
CA VAL A 91 13.90 10.45 -12.44
C VAL A 91 13.29 9.08 -12.72
N VAL A 92 13.31 8.24 -11.69
CA VAL A 92 12.56 6.98 -11.59
C VAL A 92 11.59 7.06 -10.43
N ILE A 93 10.34 6.65 -10.67
CA ILE A 93 9.28 6.54 -9.66
C ILE A 93 9.56 5.31 -8.80
N THR A 94 9.62 5.51 -7.49
CA THR A 94 9.86 4.47 -6.49
C THR A 94 8.57 4.02 -5.81
N SER A 95 7.66 4.94 -5.51
CA SER A 95 6.37 4.67 -4.88
C SER A 95 5.28 5.60 -5.42
N VAL A 96 4.02 5.15 -5.35
CA VAL A 96 2.82 5.85 -5.78
C VAL A 96 1.81 5.73 -4.66
N VAL A 97 1.31 6.86 -4.16
CA VAL A 97 0.33 6.86 -3.08
C VAL A 97 -0.84 7.78 -3.43
N PRO A 98 -2.00 7.24 -3.81
CA PRO A 98 -3.20 8.03 -4.06
C PRO A 98 -3.81 8.53 -2.75
N GLY A 99 -4.33 9.76 -2.75
CA GLY A 99 -5.02 10.39 -1.61
C GLY A 99 -5.57 11.76 -2.00
N ASP A 100 -6.46 12.34 -1.21
CA ASP A 100 -6.99 13.71 -1.38
C ASP A 100 -6.24 14.64 -0.43
N TYR A 101 -5.03 15.06 -0.81
CA TYR A 101 -4.08 15.72 0.09
C TYR A 101 -4.42 17.19 0.34
N ASP A 102 -5.33 17.80 -0.42
CA ASP A 102 -5.79 19.18 -0.19
C ASP A 102 -7.24 19.27 0.33
N GLY A 103 -7.97 18.15 0.36
CA GLY A 103 -9.32 18.02 0.91
C GLY A 103 -10.41 18.50 -0.05
N ASP A 104 -10.12 18.58 -1.35
CA ASP A 104 -11.06 19.07 -2.37
C ASP A 104 -11.99 17.98 -2.94
N SER A 105 -11.90 16.76 -2.40
CA SER A 105 -12.62 15.56 -2.82
C SER A 105 -12.25 15.03 -4.21
N GLN A 106 -11.13 15.46 -4.77
CA GLN A 106 -10.52 14.87 -5.96
C GLN A 106 -9.29 14.05 -5.55
N MET A 107 -9.04 12.97 -6.29
CA MET A 107 -7.88 12.12 -6.02
C MET A 107 -6.61 12.78 -6.56
N ASP A 108 -5.67 13.05 -5.66
CA ASP A 108 -4.29 13.42 -5.96
C ASP A 108 -3.39 12.17 -5.97
N VAL A 109 -2.12 12.39 -6.30
CA VAL A 109 -1.09 11.34 -6.19
C VAL A 109 0.21 11.89 -5.64
N LEU A 110 0.64 11.34 -4.50
CA LEU A 110 2.00 11.49 -4.00
C LEU A 110 2.92 10.49 -4.70
N LEU A 111 3.96 10.99 -5.36
CA LEU A 111 5.02 10.17 -5.94
C LEU A 111 6.32 10.35 -5.15
N THR A 112 6.99 9.24 -4.87
CA THR A 112 8.40 9.27 -4.51
C THR A 112 9.27 8.96 -5.72
N THR A 113 10.39 9.66 -5.84
CA THR A 113 11.32 9.51 -6.95
C THR A 113 12.78 9.58 -6.51
N ILE A 114 13.64 8.98 -7.32
CA ILE A 114 15.10 9.11 -7.25
C ILE A 114 15.67 9.50 -8.62
N PRO A 115 16.83 10.17 -8.68
CA PRO A 115 17.52 10.42 -9.94
C PRO A 115 17.84 9.12 -10.69
N LYS A 116 17.66 9.11 -12.01
CA LYS A 116 17.83 7.91 -12.84
C LYS A 116 19.25 7.34 -12.80
N ASP A 117 20.26 8.18 -12.59
CA ASP A 117 21.66 7.76 -12.44
C ASP A 117 21.97 7.16 -11.05
N LYS A 118 21.00 7.15 -10.13
CA LYS A 118 21.13 6.71 -8.73
C LYS A 118 20.28 5.48 -8.36
N VAL A 119 19.73 4.77 -9.35
CA VAL A 119 18.78 3.64 -9.17
C VAL A 119 19.34 2.45 -8.35
N ASN A 120 20.65 2.40 -8.09
CA ASN A 120 21.29 1.35 -7.28
C ASN A 120 22.15 1.92 -6.14
N THR A 121 21.80 3.12 -5.66
CA THR A 121 22.54 3.79 -4.59
C THR A 121 21.58 4.24 -3.50
N ASP A 122 22.06 4.27 -2.27
CA ASP A 122 21.30 4.76 -1.12
C ASP A 122 21.24 6.29 -1.17
N VAL A 123 20.22 6.80 -1.86
CA VAL A 123 19.92 8.24 -1.94
C VAL A 123 18.54 8.53 -1.36
N PRO A 124 18.37 9.65 -0.64
CA PRO A 124 17.05 10.05 -0.17
C PRO A 124 16.04 10.23 -1.31
N LEU A 125 14.81 9.82 -1.06
CA LEU A 125 13.67 9.97 -1.96
C LEU A 125 13.20 11.42 -2.01
N THR A 126 12.90 11.92 -3.20
CA THR A 126 12.12 13.16 -3.39
C THR A 126 10.64 12.82 -3.41
N ALA A 127 9.82 13.56 -2.66
CA ALA A 127 8.37 13.39 -2.64
C ALA A 127 7.67 14.57 -3.34
N VAL A 128 6.73 14.27 -4.23
CA VAL A 128 6.00 15.28 -5.03
C VAL A 128 4.53 14.89 -5.10
N ILE A 129 3.64 15.80 -4.70
CA ILE A 129 2.19 15.65 -4.87
C ILE A 129 1.81 16.20 -6.24
N TYR A 130 1.12 15.40 -7.03
CA TYR A 130 0.46 15.81 -8.27
C TYR A 130 -1.01 15.99 -7.98
N TRP A 131 -1.49 17.22 -8.11
CA TRP A 131 -2.86 17.58 -7.76
C TRP A 131 -3.85 17.09 -8.81
N GLY A 132 -4.97 16.55 -8.34
CA GLY A 132 -6.12 16.15 -9.13
C GLY A 132 -6.78 17.34 -9.79
N LEU A 133 -7.29 17.14 -11.01
CA LEU A 133 -8.08 18.15 -11.71
C LEU A 133 -9.04 17.46 -12.66
N ASN A 134 -10.34 17.42 -12.34
CA ASN A 134 -11.38 16.81 -13.17
C ASN A 134 -11.00 15.40 -13.66
N GLN A 135 -10.62 14.52 -12.73
CA GLN A 135 -10.20 13.14 -13.04
C GLN A 135 -9.00 13.07 -14.00
N THR A 136 -8.05 13.99 -13.84
CA THR A 136 -6.72 13.90 -14.44
C THR A 136 -5.65 14.40 -13.48
N LEU A 137 -4.38 14.17 -13.81
CA LEU A 137 -3.23 14.69 -13.09
C LEU A 137 -2.46 15.66 -13.98
N ASN A 138 -2.25 16.89 -13.51
CA ASN A 138 -1.55 17.91 -14.28
C ASN A 138 -0.09 18.02 -13.82
N VAL A 139 0.87 17.79 -14.74
CA VAL A 139 2.32 17.91 -14.45
C VAL A 139 2.74 19.33 -14.01
N ASN A 140 1.96 20.34 -14.37
CA ASN A 140 2.20 21.74 -14.00
C ASN A 140 1.54 22.12 -12.67
N SER A 141 0.56 21.33 -12.19
CA SER A 141 -0.08 21.50 -10.89
C SER A 141 0.48 20.46 -9.93
N LYS A 142 1.64 20.77 -9.35
CA LYS A 142 2.32 19.86 -8.42
C LYS A 142 3.03 20.61 -7.32
N THR A 143 3.14 19.98 -6.16
CA THR A 143 3.90 20.49 -5.02
C THR A 143 5.01 19.51 -4.66
N ARG A 144 6.26 19.96 -4.79
CA ARG A 144 7.42 19.22 -4.30
C ARG A 144 7.57 19.48 -2.81
N LEU A 145 7.64 18.43 -1.99
CA LEU A 145 7.90 18.59 -0.56
C LEU A 145 9.33 19.14 -0.35
N ASN A 146 9.49 19.99 0.65
CA ASN A 146 10.76 20.67 0.90
C ASN A 146 11.86 19.70 1.37
N ASN A 147 11.47 18.61 2.02
CA ASN A 147 12.39 17.60 2.53
C ASN A 147 12.55 16.44 1.54
N THR A 148 13.68 15.74 1.68
CA THR A 148 13.87 14.41 1.10
C THR A 148 13.75 13.36 2.20
N TYR A 149 13.45 12.12 1.85
CA TYR A 149 13.09 11.06 2.79
C TYR A 149 14.05 9.88 2.70
N LEU A 150 14.42 9.29 3.83
CA LEU A 150 15.30 8.11 3.85
C LEU A 150 14.61 6.83 3.34
N ASP A 151 13.28 6.81 3.38
CA ASP A 151 12.45 5.69 2.98
C ASP A 151 11.04 6.19 2.57
N GLU A 152 10.16 5.28 2.15
CA GLU A 152 8.80 5.61 1.69
C GLU A 152 7.95 6.29 2.79
N PRO A 153 7.39 7.49 2.55
CA PRO A 153 6.51 8.15 3.51
C PRO A 153 5.26 7.32 3.84
N LEU A 154 4.84 7.37 5.09
CA LEU A 154 3.59 6.76 5.56
C LEU A 154 2.48 7.81 5.52
N ILE A 155 1.34 7.45 4.95
CA ILE A 155 0.14 8.29 4.92
C ILE A 155 -0.70 8.01 6.16
N ILE A 156 -1.05 9.07 6.88
CA ILE A 156 -1.77 9.01 8.16
C ILE A 156 -2.84 10.09 8.20
N ASP A 157 -3.75 10.03 9.16
CA ASP A 157 -4.63 11.14 9.55
C ASP A 157 -4.24 11.53 10.97
N PHE A 158 -3.25 12.41 11.10
CA PHE A 158 -2.60 12.65 12.38
C PHE A 158 -3.49 13.47 13.30
N ASN A 159 -4.14 14.50 12.75
CA ASN A 159 -4.97 15.45 13.49
C ASN A 159 -6.47 15.09 13.49
N GLY A 160 -6.90 14.05 12.78
CA GLY A 160 -8.27 13.59 12.74
C GLY A 160 -9.20 14.47 11.90
N ASP A 161 -8.67 15.20 10.92
CA ASP A 161 -9.46 16.06 10.03
C ASP A 161 -9.94 15.37 8.75
N LEU A 162 -9.61 14.07 8.59
CA LEU A 162 -9.91 13.23 7.43
C LEU A 162 -9.17 13.62 6.14
N ILE A 163 -8.20 14.53 6.22
CA ILE A 163 -7.30 14.87 5.14
C ILE A 163 -5.99 14.08 5.36
N PRO A 164 -5.45 13.38 4.35
CA PRO A 164 -4.21 12.64 4.48
C PRO A 164 -3.01 13.54 4.80
N ASP A 165 -2.36 13.23 5.90
CA ASP A 165 -1.06 13.76 6.31
C ASP A 165 0.07 12.80 5.89
N ILE A 166 1.30 13.32 5.84
CA ILE A 166 2.48 12.56 5.41
C ILE A 166 3.49 12.50 6.55
N PHE A 167 3.64 11.32 7.14
CA PHE A 167 4.74 10.99 8.05
C PHE A 167 5.96 10.50 7.27
N GLY A 168 7.14 10.98 7.63
CA GLY A 168 8.37 10.47 7.03
C GLY A 168 9.62 10.89 7.77
N VAL A 169 10.73 10.25 7.43
CA VAL A 169 12.03 10.46 8.09
C VAL A 169 12.96 11.16 7.11
N THR A 170 13.45 12.34 7.48
CA THR A 170 14.24 13.16 6.56
C THR A 170 15.60 12.58 6.26
N GLY A 171 16.04 12.71 5.00
CA GLY A 171 17.41 12.42 4.59
C GLY A 171 18.43 13.26 5.34
N GLU A 172 18.09 14.53 5.61
CA GLU A 172 18.90 15.43 6.40
C GLU A 172 18.62 15.24 7.90
N GLY A 173 19.61 14.73 8.64
CA GLY A 173 19.53 14.60 10.09
C GLY A 173 18.69 13.43 10.61
N ALA A 174 18.11 12.60 9.73
CA ALA A 174 17.32 11.41 10.09
C ALA A 174 16.17 11.72 11.08
N LYS A 175 15.46 12.83 10.86
CA LYS A 175 14.42 13.31 11.77
C LYS A 175 13.04 12.91 11.27
N PRO A 176 12.20 12.29 12.11
CA PRO A 176 10.78 12.10 11.79
C PRO A 176 10.07 13.46 11.76
N LEU A 177 9.17 13.63 10.79
CA LEU A 177 8.30 14.79 10.67
C LEU A 177 6.92 14.37 10.18
N ILE A 178 5.96 15.27 10.35
CA ILE A 178 4.63 15.16 9.78
C ILE A 178 4.40 16.39 8.91
N THR A 179 4.00 16.17 7.67
CA THR A 179 3.49 17.22 6.78
C THR A 179 1.98 17.14 6.79
N TYR A 180 1.33 18.19 7.29
CA TYR A 180 -0.12 18.29 7.28
C TYR A 180 -0.64 18.47 5.86
N GLY A 181 -1.69 17.72 5.52
CA GLY A 181 -2.51 17.94 4.35
C GLY A 181 -3.34 19.22 4.43
N GLY A 182 -4.13 19.47 3.40
CA GLY A 182 -5.02 20.61 3.23
C GLY A 182 -4.47 21.65 2.25
N GLY A 183 -5.30 22.65 1.94
CA GLY A 183 -4.99 23.64 0.89
C GLY A 183 -3.65 24.37 1.03
N ASN A 184 -3.05 24.42 2.23
CA ASN A 184 -1.64 24.81 2.40
C ASN A 184 -0.92 23.77 3.27
N LEU A 185 0.05 23.08 2.67
CA LEU A 185 0.90 22.13 3.39
C LEU A 185 1.72 22.84 4.47
N SER A 186 1.75 22.25 5.67
CA SER A 186 2.58 22.72 6.79
C SER A 186 3.31 21.54 7.45
N VAL A 187 4.39 21.80 8.18
CA VAL A 187 5.24 20.73 8.73
C VAL A 187 5.40 20.90 10.23
N THR A 188 5.38 19.79 10.97
CA THR A 188 5.71 19.75 12.40
C THR A 188 6.69 18.62 12.71
N THR A 189 7.47 18.81 13.79
CA THR A 189 8.39 17.81 14.34
C THR A 189 7.90 17.44 15.74
N THR A 190 6.80 16.68 15.82
CA THR A 190 6.19 16.25 17.09
C THR A 190 6.81 14.98 17.66
N LEU A 191 7.62 14.25 16.87
CA LEU A 191 8.19 12.97 17.28
C LEU A 191 9.68 13.10 17.64
N ASN A 192 10.03 12.85 18.90
CA ASN A 192 11.43 12.88 19.38
C ASN A 192 11.93 11.46 19.66
N THR A 193 12.14 10.69 18.60
CA THR A 193 12.61 9.31 18.71
C THR A 193 14.11 9.29 19.07
N LYS A 194 14.50 8.45 20.02
CA LYS A 194 15.91 8.27 20.39
C LYS A 194 16.63 7.28 19.48
N ASN A 195 15.86 6.34 18.90
CA ASN A 195 16.38 5.26 18.07
C ASN A 195 16.31 5.65 16.59
N LYS A 196 17.22 5.08 15.80
CA LYS A 196 17.20 5.25 14.34
C LYS A 196 16.08 4.40 13.75
N MET A 197 15.43 4.89 12.70
CA MET A 197 14.47 4.08 11.95
C MET A 197 15.21 2.95 11.22
N PHE A 198 14.57 1.78 11.17
CA PHE A 198 15.02 0.68 10.33
C PHE A 198 14.70 1.02 8.87
N ILE A 199 15.57 0.70 7.92
CA ILE A 199 15.34 0.96 6.48
C ILE A 199 15.63 -0.34 5.71
N PRO A 200 14.68 -0.84 4.89
CA PRO A 200 13.33 -0.32 4.72
C PRO A 200 12.46 -0.58 5.96
N HIS A 201 11.63 0.39 6.36
CA HIS A 201 10.76 0.30 7.52
C HIS A 201 9.45 -0.43 7.23
N SER A 202 8.80 -0.87 8.31
CA SER A 202 7.40 -1.34 8.30
C SER A 202 6.60 -0.57 9.34
N HIS A 203 6.61 0.77 9.20
CA HIS A 203 5.77 1.65 10.00
C HIS A 203 4.29 1.42 9.70
N ALA A 204 3.43 1.65 10.69
CA ALA A 204 1.98 1.58 10.52
C ALA A 204 1.28 2.63 11.39
N PHE A 205 0.05 2.96 11.00
CA PHE A 205 -0.83 3.87 11.73
C PHE A 205 -2.15 3.15 11.98
N VAL A 206 -2.34 2.66 13.20
CA VAL A 206 -3.42 1.73 13.57
C VAL A 206 -3.67 1.82 15.07
N ASP A 207 -4.91 1.69 15.51
CA ASP A 207 -5.27 1.69 16.94
C ASP A 207 -4.67 0.45 17.63
N LEU A 208 -3.72 0.67 18.53
CA LEU A 208 -3.03 -0.37 19.31
C LEU A 208 -3.32 -0.25 20.81
N THR A 209 -3.86 0.87 21.25
CA THR A 209 -4.20 1.15 22.64
C THR A 209 -5.69 0.97 22.95
N THR A 210 -6.50 0.64 21.95
CA THR A 210 -7.96 0.43 22.04
C THR A 210 -8.73 1.67 22.46
N ASP A 211 -8.23 2.85 22.11
CA ASP A 211 -8.82 4.14 22.45
C ASP A 211 -9.60 4.78 21.29
N PHE A 212 -9.80 4.03 20.18
CA PHE A 212 -10.40 4.45 18.92
C PHE A 212 -9.61 5.49 18.12
N THR A 213 -8.40 5.82 18.55
CA THR A 213 -7.47 6.68 17.81
C THR A 213 -6.35 5.80 17.24
N ALA A 214 -5.97 6.04 16.00
CA ALA A 214 -4.84 5.33 15.43
C ALA A 214 -3.52 5.79 16.06
N ASP A 215 -2.72 4.81 16.48
CA ASP A 215 -1.40 4.99 17.07
C ASP A 215 -0.31 4.80 16.01
N LEU A 216 0.87 5.37 16.25
CA LEU A 216 2.01 5.19 15.36
C LEU A 216 2.86 4.00 15.83
N PHE A 217 2.95 3.01 14.97
CA PHE A 217 3.85 1.88 15.13
C PHE A 217 5.13 2.11 14.33
N LEU A 218 6.27 2.13 15.01
CA LEU A 218 7.58 2.32 14.38
C LEU A 218 8.43 1.06 14.46
N THR A 219 9.17 0.81 13.38
CA THR A 219 10.23 -0.21 13.35
C THR A 219 11.56 0.53 13.46
N THR A 220 12.26 0.34 14.57
CA THR A 220 13.50 1.07 14.87
C THR A 220 14.65 0.11 15.14
N VAL A 221 15.86 0.66 15.19
CA VAL A 221 17.09 -0.08 15.50
C VAL A 221 17.68 0.48 16.79
N SER A 222 17.83 -0.38 17.79
CA SER A 222 18.50 -0.04 19.04
C SER A 222 20.02 0.01 18.88
N GLY A 223 20.73 0.55 19.88
CA GLY A 223 22.20 0.71 19.84
C GLY A 223 23.02 -0.56 19.61
N ALA A 224 22.43 -1.75 19.80
CA ALA A 224 23.07 -3.04 19.49
C ALA A 224 22.79 -3.54 18.05
N SER A 225 22.26 -2.68 17.17
CA SER A 225 21.77 -3.05 15.84
C SER A 225 20.61 -4.06 15.85
N GLU A 226 19.92 -4.18 17.00
CA GLU A 226 18.76 -5.05 17.14
C GLU A 226 17.49 -4.29 16.76
N ILE A 227 16.72 -4.88 15.84
CA ILE A 227 15.41 -4.37 15.42
C ILE A 227 14.43 -4.48 16.59
N GLN A 228 13.70 -3.40 16.82
CA GLN A 228 12.65 -3.30 17.81
C GLN A 228 11.45 -2.55 17.25
N PHE A 229 10.34 -2.65 17.96
CA PHE A 229 9.08 -2.06 17.59
C PHE A 229 8.62 -1.13 18.70
N GLU A 230 8.25 0.10 18.33
CA GLU A 230 7.82 1.14 19.26
C GLU A 230 6.37 1.51 18.96
N THR A 231 5.51 1.54 19.97
CA THR A 231 4.14 2.07 19.86
C THR A 231 4.08 3.47 20.47
N TRP A 232 3.59 4.43 19.71
CA TRP A 232 3.46 5.85 20.08
C TRP A 232 1.99 6.23 20.07
N GLU A 233 1.43 6.46 21.26
CA GLU A 233 -0.01 6.75 21.44
C GLU A 233 -0.35 8.15 20.89
N ASN A 234 -1.38 8.25 20.05
CA ASN A 234 -1.82 9.51 19.47
C ASN A 234 -2.88 10.20 20.35
N LYS A 235 -2.54 11.36 20.91
CA LYS A 235 -3.47 12.18 21.72
C LYS A 235 -3.89 13.43 20.97
N GLY A 236 -4.81 13.25 20.01
CA GLY A 236 -5.43 14.34 19.27
C GLY A 236 -4.42 15.16 18.45
N GLY A 237 -3.62 14.49 17.61
CA GLY A 237 -2.57 15.14 16.84
C GLY A 237 -1.30 15.40 17.63
N ASN A 238 -1.00 14.55 18.61
CA ASN A 238 0.25 14.59 19.35
C ASN A 238 0.66 13.19 19.80
N PHE A 239 1.80 12.71 19.32
CA PHE A 239 2.33 11.42 19.73
C PHE A 239 3.06 11.52 21.06
N THR A 240 2.67 10.70 22.02
CA THR A 240 3.37 10.58 23.31
C THR A 240 4.58 9.66 23.19
N GLU A 241 5.60 9.88 24.04
CA GLU A 241 6.80 9.03 24.07
C GLU A 241 6.41 7.55 24.19
N SER A 242 7.06 6.69 23.40
CA SER A 242 6.71 5.28 23.35
C SER A 242 6.75 4.62 24.73
N THR A 243 5.61 4.08 25.14
CA THR A 243 5.46 3.36 26.41
C THR A 243 5.67 1.85 26.23
N LEU A 244 5.58 1.35 24.99
CA LEU A 244 5.73 -0.05 24.63
C LEU A 244 6.81 -0.24 23.58
N ILE A 245 7.93 -0.84 23.99
CA ILE A 245 9.04 -1.24 23.12
C ILE A 245 9.16 -2.76 23.14
N ILE A 246 8.96 -3.39 21.99
CA ILE A 246 9.03 -4.84 21.81
C ILE A 246 10.26 -5.17 20.98
N GLN A 247 11.14 -6.02 21.51
CA GLN A 247 12.30 -6.52 20.75
C GLN A 247 11.87 -7.62 19.79
N LYS A 248 12.55 -7.75 18.64
CA LYS A 248 12.36 -8.93 17.79
C LYS A 248 12.68 -10.22 18.57
N PRO A 249 12.06 -11.36 18.24
CA PRO A 249 12.38 -12.64 18.87
C PRO A 249 13.86 -13.02 18.70
N LYS A 250 14.44 -13.71 19.71
CA LYS A 250 15.90 -13.86 19.89
C LYS A 250 16.65 -14.61 18.77
N ASP A 251 15.96 -15.36 17.91
CA ASP A 251 16.59 -16.16 16.85
C ASP A 251 16.14 -15.75 15.43
N VAL A 252 15.43 -14.64 15.32
CA VAL A 252 14.98 -14.12 14.03
C VAL A 252 16.16 -13.47 13.30
N LYS A 253 16.52 -14.08 12.16
CA LYS A 253 17.57 -13.61 11.25
C LYS A 253 17.08 -12.60 10.22
N ILE A 254 15.83 -12.71 9.81
CA ILE A 254 15.21 -11.88 8.79
C ILE A 254 13.89 -11.36 9.38
N VAL A 255 13.77 -10.04 9.47
CA VAL A 255 12.50 -9.38 9.79
C VAL A 255 11.86 -9.00 8.46
N GLY A 256 10.64 -9.50 8.24
CA GLY A 256 9.85 -9.17 7.06
C GLY A 256 9.00 -7.91 7.27
N GLN A 257 7.92 -7.81 6.49
CA GLN A 257 6.95 -6.72 6.61
C GLN A 257 5.94 -7.00 7.73
N SER A 258 5.62 -5.96 8.51
CA SER A 258 4.55 -6.02 9.50
C SER A 258 3.18 -5.95 8.83
N VAL A 259 2.22 -6.76 9.29
CA VAL A 259 0.83 -6.73 8.86
C VAL A 259 -0.07 -6.64 10.09
N PHE A 260 -1.01 -5.71 10.06
CA PHE A 260 -2.00 -5.51 11.11
C PHE A 260 -3.37 -5.87 10.56
N ALA A 261 -4.11 -6.70 11.29
CA ALA A 261 -5.45 -7.11 10.93
C ALA A 261 -6.25 -7.42 12.19
N ASP A 262 -7.51 -7.01 12.21
CA ASP A 262 -8.44 -7.35 13.27
C ASP A 262 -8.99 -8.78 13.04
N PHE A 263 -8.37 -9.75 13.68
CA PHE A 263 -8.87 -11.13 13.71
C PHE A 263 -9.86 -11.39 14.86
N GLY A 264 -10.10 -10.39 15.73
CA GLY A 264 -10.86 -10.53 16.98
C GLY A 264 -12.35 -10.79 16.79
N ILE A 265 -12.88 -10.63 15.57
CA ILE A 265 -14.30 -10.84 15.23
C ILE A 265 -14.58 -12.26 14.72
N LEU A 266 -13.56 -13.10 14.50
CA LEU A 266 -13.75 -14.43 13.93
C LEU A 266 -13.99 -15.49 15.01
N ASN A 267 -15.25 -15.66 15.43
CA ASN A 267 -15.72 -16.90 16.05
C ASN A 267 -15.75 -18.02 14.99
N PHE A 268 -14.59 -18.58 14.64
CA PHE A 268 -14.51 -19.83 13.89
C PHE A 268 -14.97 -20.98 14.79
N THR A 269 -16.27 -21.27 14.76
CA THR A 269 -16.81 -22.59 15.14
C THR A 269 -16.92 -23.43 13.87
N GLY A 270 -15.78 -23.82 13.32
CA GLY A 270 -15.73 -24.65 12.13
C GLY A 270 -14.32 -25.21 11.96
N TRP A 271 -14.13 -26.46 12.37
CA TRP A 271 -12.95 -27.23 12.01
C TRP A 271 -13.04 -27.58 10.52
N LEU A 272 -11.99 -27.29 9.76
CA LEU A 272 -11.69 -27.92 8.47
C LEU A 272 -11.01 -29.27 8.73
#